data_AF-A0A3D4R383-F1
#
_entry.id   AF-A0A3D4R383-F1
#
_cell.length_a   1.000
_cell.length_b   1.000
_cell.length_c   1.000
_cell.angle_alpha   90.00
_cell.angle_beta   90.00
_cell.angle_gamma   90.00
#
_symmetry.space_group_name_H-M   'P 1'
#
loop_
_entity.id
_entity.type
_entity.pdbx_description
1 polymer ?
#
loop_
_entity_poly.entity_id
_entity_poly.type
_entity_poly.pdbx_seq_one_letter_code
_entity_poly.pdbx_strand_id
1 'polypeptide(L)'
;MHTFKATSVLKETGMRVESEVRGFKAVADEPKNLGGTDTGMSPVETLLCAVGACQCMTARFFAKSLKVDLKRIRHPFRSDLCVRAGGRIPPASRV
;
A
#
# COMPACT_ATOMS: atom_id res chain seq x y z
N MET A 1 -15.74 12.80 -15.62
CA MET A 1 -14.35 12.29 -15.48
C MET A 1 -13.77 12.88 -14.20
N HIS A 2 -13.27 12.05 -13.31
CA HIS A 2 -12.66 12.52 -12.05
C HIS A 2 -11.14 12.36 -12.14
N THR A 3 -10.40 13.40 -11.79
CA THR A 3 -8.94 13.40 -11.77
C THR A 3 -8.45 13.28 -10.34
N PHE A 4 -7.55 12.33 -10.09
CA PHE A 4 -6.88 12.14 -8.81
C PHE A 4 -5.44 12.66 -8.93
N LYS A 5 -5.00 13.47 -7.97
CA LYS A 5 -3.64 14.04 -7.91
C LYS A 5 -3.05 13.80 -6.53
N ALA A 6 -1.75 13.54 -6.47
CA ALA A 6 -0.97 13.39 -5.25
C ALA A 6 0.40 14.04 -5.44
N THR A 7 0.92 14.63 -4.37
CA THR A 7 2.31 15.13 -4.33
C THR A 7 3.05 14.37 -3.24
N SER A 8 4.25 13.91 -3.52
CA SER A 8 5.10 13.18 -2.56
C SER A 8 6.45 13.87 -2.44
N VAL A 9 6.94 14.01 -1.22
CA VAL A 9 8.23 14.65 -0.91
C VAL A 9 9.06 13.72 -0.02
N LEU A 10 10.26 13.37 -0.49
CA LEU A 10 11.26 12.67 0.31
C LEU A 10 11.78 13.61 1.40
N LYS A 11 11.82 13.15 2.64
CA LYS A 11 12.32 13.90 3.80
C LYS A 11 13.81 13.58 4.01
N GLU A 12 14.50 14.43 4.76
CA GLU A 12 15.96 14.35 4.99
C GLU A 12 16.38 13.11 5.80
N THR A 13 15.45 12.45 6.49
CA THR A 13 15.73 11.33 7.40
C THR A 13 15.30 9.99 6.80
N GLY A 14 16.26 9.12 6.51
CA GLY A 14 16.02 7.76 6.04
C GLY A 14 15.31 7.69 4.68
N MET A 15 14.33 6.80 4.56
CA MET A 15 13.49 6.59 3.37
C MET A 15 12.09 7.19 3.53
N ARG A 16 11.91 8.11 4.48
CA ARG A 16 10.61 8.70 4.82
C ARG A 16 10.12 9.61 3.70
N VAL A 17 8.92 9.34 3.21
CA VAL A 17 8.20 10.13 2.22
C VAL A 17 6.87 10.60 2.81
N GLU A 18 6.57 11.89 2.66
CA GLU A 18 5.28 12.46 3.01
C GLU A 18 4.51 12.79 1.74
N SER A 19 3.31 12.22 1.61
CA SER A 19 2.40 12.43 0.50
C SER A 19 1.18 13.24 0.93
N GLU A 20 0.76 14.18 0.10
CA GLU A 20 -0.44 14.98 0.32
C GLU A 20 -1.46 14.82 -0.81
N VAL A 21 -2.71 14.57 -0.44
CA VAL A 21 -3.83 14.38 -1.36
C VAL A 21 -5.07 15.04 -0.78
N ARG A 22 -5.65 16.05 -1.43
CA ARG A 22 -6.93 16.68 -1.01
C ARG A 22 -6.98 17.08 0.49
N GLY A 23 -5.84 17.46 1.08
CA GLY A 23 -5.71 17.80 2.51
C GLY A 23 -5.43 16.61 3.45
N PHE A 24 -5.44 15.37 2.95
CA PHE A 24 -4.97 14.20 3.68
C PHE A 24 -3.46 14.07 3.56
N LYS A 25 -2.82 13.61 4.63
CA LYS A 25 -1.41 13.25 4.66
C LYS A 25 -1.25 11.74 4.78
N ALA A 26 -0.35 11.17 4.00
CA ALA A 26 0.09 9.80 4.11
C ALA A 26 1.60 9.78 4.29
N VAL A 27 2.08 8.94 5.20
CA VAL A 27 3.52 8.76 5.44
C VAL A 27 3.88 7.35 4.99
N ALA A 28 4.85 7.27 4.08
CA ALA A 28 5.52 6.03 3.73
C ALA A 28 6.97 6.08 4.23
N ASP A 29 7.51 4.95 4.65
CA ASP A 29 8.91 4.78 5.05
C ASP A 29 9.31 3.33 4.74
N GLU A 30 10.47 2.85 5.17
CA GLU A 30 10.76 1.42 5.17
C GLU A 30 11.14 0.95 6.59
N PRO A 31 10.97 -0.34 6.91
CA PRO A 31 11.55 -0.93 8.10
C PRO A 31 13.07 -0.70 8.18
N LYS A 32 13.61 -0.63 9.40
CA LYS A 32 15.05 -0.35 9.62
C LYS A 32 15.99 -1.33 8.91
N ASN A 33 15.61 -2.60 8.83
CA ASN A 33 16.39 -3.64 8.13
C ASN A 33 16.38 -3.49 6.60
N LEU A 34 15.50 -2.65 6.05
CA LEU A 34 15.44 -2.30 4.62
C LEU A 34 15.96 -0.88 4.34
N GLY A 35 16.53 -0.20 5.34
CA GLY A 35 17.19 1.10 5.19
C GLY A 35 16.32 2.32 5.50
N GLY A 36 15.08 2.13 5.98
CA GLY A 36 14.23 3.22 6.44
C GLY A 36 14.31 3.46 7.94
N THR A 37 13.36 4.24 8.47
CA THR A 37 13.30 4.59 9.89
C THR A 37 12.12 3.99 10.65
N ASP A 38 11.30 3.18 9.98
CA ASP A 38 10.12 2.51 10.54
C ASP A 38 9.11 3.51 11.16
N THR A 39 8.95 4.68 10.51
CA THR A 39 8.08 5.78 10.98
C THR A 39 6.76 5.89 10.20
N GLY A 40 6.52 4.96 9.29
CA GLY A 40 5.33 4.86 8.43
C GLY A 40 5.27 3.48 7.79
N MET A 41 4.16 3.17 7.14
CA MET A 41 4.02 1.92 6.38
C MET A 41 5.03 1.88 5.24
N SER A 42 5.52 0.69 4.89
CA SER A 42 6.24 0.52 3.63
C SER A 42 5.37 0.93 2.43
N PRO A 43 5.96 1.40 1.31
CA PRO A 43 5.22 1.58 0.07
C PRO A 43 4.46 0.32 -0.34
N VAL A 44 5.01 -0.86 -0.08
CA VAL A 44 4.37 -2.15 -0.37
C VAL A 44 3.15 -2.38 0.53
N GLU A 45 3.26 -2.17 1.84
CA GLU A 45 2.12 -2.26 2.76
C GLU A 45 1.04 -1.23 2.43
N THR A 46 1.44 0.00 2.07
CA THR A 46 0.52 1.05 1.63
C THR A 46 -0.27 0.62 0.40
N LEU A 47 0.38 -0.05 -0.56
CA LEU A 47 -0.29 -0.62 -1.73
C LEU A 47 -1.26 -1.74 -1.35
N LEU A 48 -0.87 -2.65 -0.46
CA LEU A 48 -1.76 -3.71 0.03
C LEU A 48 -3.01 -3.13 0.74
N CYS A 49 -2.83 -2.08 1.54
CA CYS A 49 -3.93 -1.34 2.14
C CYS A 49 -4.86 -0.73 1.07
N ALA A 50 -4.31 -0.13 0.02
CA ALA A 50 -5.09 0.44 -1.08
C ALA A 50 -5.92 -0.66 -1.80
N VAL A 51 -5.31 -1.80 -2.11
CA VAL A 51 -6.00 -2.94 -2.73
C VAL A 51 -7.12 -3.47 -1.83
N GLY A 52 -6.83 -3.68 -0.54
CA GLY A 52 -7.84 -4.16 0.41
C GLY A 52 -8.99 -3.19 0.64
N ALA A 53 -8.69 -1.89 0.67
CA ALA A 53 -9.71 -0.85 0.73
C ALA A 53 -10.62 -0.90 -0.51
N CYS A 54 -10.04 -1.00 -1.71
CA CYS A 54 -10.79 -1.14 -2.96
C CYS A 54 -11.71 -2.36 -2.95
N GLN A 55 -11.24 -3.53 -2.52
CA GLN A 55 -12.08 -4.73 -2.44
C GLN A 55 -13.21 -4.59 -1.43
N CYS A 56 -12.95 -4.02 -0.25
CA CYS A 56 -13.98 -3.80 0.76
C CYS A 56 -15.06 -2.81 0.27
N MET A 57 -14.66 -1.74 -0.42
CA MET A 57 -15.58 -0.78 -1.05
C MET A 57 -16.43 -1.45 -2.13
N THR A 58 -15.82 -2.24 -3.01
CA THR A 58 -16.52 -3.00 -4.06
C THR A 58 -17.51 -3.99 -3.48
N ALA A 59 -17.12 -4.76 -2.45
CA ALA A 59 -18.02 -5.70 -1.82
C ALA A 59 -19.22 -5.01 -1.14
N ARG A 60 -19.00 -3.85 -0.50
CA ARG A 60 -20.10 -3.02 0.04
C ARG A 60 -21.03 -2.51 -1.06
N PHE A 61 -20.47 -2.14 -2.22
CA PHE A 61 -21.24 -1.67 -3.37
C PHE A 61 -22.18 -2.76 -3.88
N PHE A 62 -21.69 -3.98 -4.10
CA PHE A 62 -22.51 -5.08 -4.59
C PHE A 62 -23.47 -5.67 -3.55
N ALA A 63 -23.10 -5.68 -2.26
CA ALA A 63 -23.99 -6.16 -1.20
C ALA A 63 -25.34 -5.44 -1.18
N LYS A 64 -25.35 -4.13 -1.48
CA LYS A 64 -26.59 -3.34 -1.61
C LYS A 64 -27.46 -3.85 -2.76
N SER A 65 -26.88 -4.04 -3.94
CA SER A 65 -27.60 -4.50 -5.13
C SER A 65 -28.14 -5.92 -4.98
N LEU A 66 -27.41 -6.77 -4.26
CA LEU A 66 -27.79 -8.16 -3.99
C LEU A 66 -28.66 -8.34 -2.73
N LYS A 67 -29.03 -7.25 -2.05
CA LYS A 67 -29.81 -7.27 -0.79
C LYS A 67 -29.19 -8.15 0.32
N VAL A 68 -27.86 -8.18 0.38
CA VAL A 68 -27.11 -8.90 1.41
C VAL A 68 -26.80 -7.94 2.57
N ASP A 69 -27.16 -8.33 3.79
CA ASP A 69 -26.83 -7.57 5.01
C ASP A 69 -25.36 -7.79 5.42
N LEU A 70 -24.48 -7.00 4.79
CA LEU A 70 -23.04 -7.12 4.98
C LEU A 70 -22.59 -6.50 6.31
N LYS A 71 -22.32 -7.34 7.32
CA LYS A 71 -21.86 -6.91 8.65
C LYS A 71 -20.38 -6.54 8.72
N ARG A 72 -19.49 -7.40 8.21
CA ARG A 72 -18.02 -7.22 8.28
C ARG A 72 -17.34 -7.96 7.15
N ILE A 73 -16.30 -7.34 6.58
CA ILE A 73 -15.35 -7.99 5.67
C ILE A 73 -13.96 -7.79 6.24
N ARG A 74 -13.15 -8.85 6.21
CA ARG A 74 -11.72 -8.81 6.51
C ARG A 74 -11.02 -9.62 5.43
N HIS A 75 -10.06 -9.01 4.76
CA HIS A 75 -9.25 -9.67 3.73
C HIS A 75 -7.77 -9.52 4.09
N PRO A 76 -7.12 -10.58 4.61
CA PRO A 76 -5.69 -10.53 4.88
C PRO A 76 -4.93 -10.58 3.55
N PHE A 77 -3.98 -9.67 3.37
CA PHE A 77 -3.05 -9.68 2.26
C PHE A 77 -1.65 -9.99 2.75
N ARG A 78 -0.90 -10.65 1.88
CA ARG A 78 0.53 -10.88 2.05
C ARG A 78 1.21 -10.61 0.72
N SER A 79 2.34 -9.93 0.78
CA SER A 79 3.25 -9.77 -0.35
C SER A 79 4.63 -10.28 0.04
N ASP A 80 5.28 -10.96 -0.89
CA ASP A 80 6.69 -11.31 -0.77
C ASP A 80 7.51 -10.31 -1.58
N LEU A 81 8.34 -9.53 -0.88
CA LEU A 81 9.28 -8.62 -1.51
C LEU A 81 10.69 -9.20 -1.43
N CYS A 82 11.23 -9.62 -2.57
CA CYS A 82 12.63 -10.01 -2.69
C CYS A 82 13.52 -8.76 -2.80
N VAL A 83 14.04 -8.28 -1.67
CA VAL A 83 15.02 -7.18 -1.68
C VAL A 83 16.38 -7.75 -2.09
N ARG A 84 16.76 -7.57 -3.36
CA ARG A 84 18.07 -7.98 -3.86
C ARG A 84 19.05 -6.83 -3.76
N ALA A 85 20.16 -7.03 -3.04
CA ALA A 85 21.30 -6.14 -3.08
C ALA A 85 21.82 -6.04 -4.54
N GLY A 86 21.66 -4.87 -5.19
CA GLY A 86 22.36 -4.56 -6.46
C GLY A 86 21.64 -4.88 -7.79
N GLY A 87 20.31 -4.93 -7.85
CA GLY A 87 19.58 -4.73 -9.12
C GLY A 87 19.74 -5.79 -10.24
N ARG A 88 20.25 -6.99 -9.97
CA ARG A 88 20.25 -8.10 -10.96
C ARG A 88 19.20 -9.17 -10.63
N ILE A 89 18.31 -9.41 -11.59
CA ILE A 89 17.26 -10.45 -11.60
C ILE A 89 17.93 -11.84 -11.62
N PRO A 90 17.58 -12.79 -10.71
CA PRO A 90 17.94 -14.19 -10.89
C PRO A 90 17.03 -14.84 -11.94
N PRO A 91 17.48 -15.87 -12.67
CA PRO A 91 16.59 -16.65 -13.52
C PRO A 91 15.46 -17.28 -12.69
N ALA A 92 14.24 -17.18 -13.22
CA ALA A 92 12.98 -17.54 -12.58
C ALA A 92 12.79 -19.06 -12.38
N SER A 93 13.57 -19.70 -11.51
CA SER A 93 13.52 -21.16 -11.36
C SER A 93 13.53 -21.74 -9.95
N ARG A 94 13.05 -21.02 -8.93
CA ARG A 94 12.69 -21.65 -7.63
C ARG A 94 11.43 -21.02 -7.03
N VAL A 95 10.29 -21.55 -7.48
CA VAL A 95 9.11 -21.74 -6.62
C VAL A 95 9.15 -23.18 -6.16
#